data_AF-A0A7C7SQF6-F1
#
_entry.id   AF-A0A7C7SQF6-F1
#
_cell.length_a   1.000
_cell.length_b   1.000
_cell.length_c   1.000
_cell.angle_alpha   90.00
_cell.angle_beta   90.00
_cell.angle_gamma   90.00
#
_symmetry.space_group_name_H-M   'P 1'
#
loop_
_entity.id
_entity.type
_entity.pdbx_description
1 polymer ?
#
loop_
_entity_poly.entity_id
_entity_poly.type
_entity_poly.pdbx_seq_one_letter_code
_entity_poly.pdbx_strand_id
1 'polypeptide(L)'
;MKRIAGLFLAAALASTSAANASTTNFQDYRSMSETEQSQIVNGALARIYDGYSQQGRDDVNQCMVNLFLTAPTSGGLPVGYVEFAQTIALLNQSETLPANLPSIERIVFNIVSAHCVEQDIANTPDAPVTTPPEPVPTPG
;
A
#
# COMPACT_ATOMS: atom_id res chain seq x y z
N MET A 1 -49.36 10.31 -40.49
CA MET A 1 -48.73 9.04 -40.06
C MET A 1 -47.22 9.25 -40.18
N LYS A 2 -46.31 9.01 -39.24
CA LYS A 2 -46.29 8.24 -37.98
C LYS A 2 -45.08 8.77 -37.18
N ARG A 3 -45.22 8.85 -35.85
CA ARG A 3 -44.20 9.31 -34.88
C ARG A 3 -43.09 8.26 -34.73
N ILE A 4 -41.82 8.69 -34.64
CA ILE A 4 -40.74 8.02 -33.89
C ILE A 4 -39.81 9.14 -33.38
N ALA A 5 -40.22 9.94 -32.39
CA ALA A 5 -40.09 9.66 -30.96
C ALA A 5 -38.72 9.06 -30.62
N GLY A 6 -37.84 9.92 -30.12
CA GLY A 6 -36.45 9.61 -29.84
C GLY A 6 -36.28 8.55 -28.76
N LEU A 7 -35.24 7.74 -28.96
CA LEU A 7 -34.58 7.03 -27.89
C LEU A 7 -33.33 7.82 -27.56
N PHE A 8 -33.43 8.75 -26.59
CA PHE A 8 -32.24 9.24 -25.90
C PHE A 8 -31.75 8.08 -25.04
N LEU A 9 -30.68 7.42 -25.48
CA LEU A 9 -29.92 6.53 -24.63
C LEU A 9 -29.36 7.38 -23.48
N ALA A 10 -29.96 7.25 -22.30
CA ALA A 10 -29.37 7.70 -21.05
C ALA A 10 -28.11 6.87 -20.82
N ALA A 11 -26.99 7.32 -21.38
CA ALA A 11 -25.67 6.86 -20.97
C ALA A 11 -25.55 7.26 -19.50
N ALA A 12 -25.55 6.24 -18.64
CA ALA A 12 -25.34 6.38 -17.22
C ALA A 12 -24.16 7.34 -16.99
N LEU A 13 -24.39 8.31 -16.12
CA LEU A 13 -23.36 9.13 -15.52
C LEU A 13 -22.35 8.17 -14.89
N ALA A 14 -21.30 7.83 -15.63
CA ALA A 14 -20.05 7.44 -15.03
C ALA A 14 -19.61 8.71 -14.29
N SER A 15 -19.95 8.77 -13.01
CA SER A 15 -19.34 9.68 -12.05
C SER A 15 -17.86 9.36 -12.07
N THR A 16 -17.13 9.93 -13.02
CA THR A 16 -15.69 10.08 -12.92
C THR A 16 -15.47 11.12 -11.84
N SER A 17 -15.71 10.72 -10.60
CA SER A 17 -14.92 11.24 -9.50
C SER A 17 -13.50 10.74 -9.78
N ALA A 18 -12.81 11.46 -10.67
CA ALA A 18 -11.42 11.77 -10.46
C ALA A 18 -11.38 12.57 -9.16
N ALA A 19 -11.55 11.84 -8.04
CA ALA A 19 -11.32 12.35 -6.74
C ALA A 19 -9.86 12.76 -6.77
N ASN A 20 -9.62 14.07 -6.64
CA ASN A 20 -8.34 14.60 -6.26
C ASN A 20 -7.68 13.61 -5.31
N ALA A 21 -6.44 13.21 -5.60
CA ALA A 21 -5.62 12.36 -4.77
C ALA A 21 -5.30 13.10 -3.45
N SER A 22 -6.33 13.35 -2.67
CA SER A 22 -6.27 13.90 -1.34
C SER A 22 -5.91 12.72 -0.46
N THR A 23 -4.67 12.68 -0.03
CA THR A 23 -4.21 11.75 1.00
C THR A 23 -5.12 11.91 2.21
N THR A 24 -5.97 10.92 2.48
CA THR A 24 -6.92 10.97 3.61
C THR A 24 -6.16 10.86 4.91
N ASN A 25 -6.34 11.84 5.80
CA ASN A 25 -5.75 11.81 7.13
C ASN A 25 -6.45 10.75 7.99
N PHE A 26 -5.70 10.19 8.94
CA PHE A 26 -6.22 9.16 9.85
C PHE A 26 -7.47 9.61 10.64
N GLN A 27 -7.52 10.88 11.07
CA GLN A 27 -8.68 11.39 11.83
C GLN A 27 -9.96 11.41 10.99
N ASP A 28 -9.86 11.84 9.74
CA ASP A 28 -11.00 11.86 8.82
C ASP A 28 -11.44 10.43 8.52
N TYR A 29 -10.47 9.53 8.25
CA TYR A 29 -10.72 8.11 8.01
C TYR A 29 -11.50 7.43 9.13
N ARG A 30 -11.18 7.72 10.40
CA ARG A 30 -11.89 7.14 11.55
C ARG A 30 -13.36 7.53 11.64
N SER A 31 -13.70 8.72 11.14
CA SER A 31 -15.07 9.24 11.18
C SER A 31 -15.94 8.74 10.03
N MET A 32 -15.34 8.07 9.04
CA MET A 32 -16.01 7.55 7.85
C MET A 32 -16.72 6.22 8.11
N SER A 33 -17.69 5.91 7.25
CA SER A 33 -18.32 4.58 7.20
C SER A 33 -17.32 3.51 6.73
N GLU A 34 -17.60 2.23 7.05
CA GLU A 34 -16.76 1.10 6.61
C GLU A 34 -16.58 1.06 5.08
N THR A 35 -17.62 1.42 4.33
CA THR A 35 -17.58 1.49 2.86
C THR A 35 -16.61 2.56 2.38
N GLU A 36 -16.67 3.76 2.95
CA GLU A 36 -15.76 4.86 2.60
C GLU A 36 -14.33 4.53 3.01
N GLN A 37 -14.13 3.95 4.19
CA GLN A 37 -12.82 3.47 4.64
C GLN A 37 -12.22 2.48 3.64
N SER A 38 -13.00 1.48 3.21
CA SER A 38 -12.56 0.52 2.20
C SER A 38 -12.19 1.19 0.88
N GLN A 39 -12.97 2.17 0.41
CA GLN A 39 -12.66 2.94 -0.80
C GLN A 39 -11.35 3.72 -0.67
N ILE A 40 -11.09 4.34 0.49
CA ILE A 40 -9.83 5.05 0.73
C ILE A 40 -8.63 4.11 0.71
N VAL A 41 -8.72 2.95 1.36
CA VAL A 41 -7.64 1.96 1.40
C VAL A 41 -7.37 1.39 0.00
N ASN A 42 -8.42 1.01 -0.73
CA ASN A 42 -8.28 0.47 -2.09
C ASN A 42 -7.75 1.54 -3.07
N GLY A 43 -8.18 2.79 -2.92
CA GLY A 43 -7.66 3.91 -3.70
C GLY A 43 -6.18 4.19 -3.41
N ALA A 44 -5.75 4.07 -2.15
CA ALA A 44 -4.34 4.18 -1.77
C ALA A 44 -3.50 3.05 -2.38
N LEU A 45 -3.96 1.80 -2.26
CA LEU A 45 -3.29 0.64 -2.87
C LEU A 45 -3.11 0.82 -4.38
N ALA A 46 -4.16 1.28 -5.09
CA ALA A 46 -4.09 1.52 -6.52
C ALA A 46 -3.06 2.59 -6.89
N ARG A 47 -2.99 3.71 -6.14
CA ARG A 47 -2.00 4.77 -6.40
C ARG A 47 -0.56 4.30 -6.13
N ILE A 48 -0.35 3.54 -5.05
CA ILE A 48 0.98 3.00 -4.73
C ILE A 48 1.43 2.01 -5.80
N TYR A 49 0.54 1.10 -6.21
CA TYR A 49 0.79 0.17 -7.30
C TYR A 49 1.16 0.90 -8.60
N ASP A 50 0.37 1.91 -8.98
CA ASP A 50 0.62 2.68 -10.20
C ASP A 50 1.95 3.44 -10.12
N GLY A 51 2.30 3.97 -8.94
CA GLY A 51 3.59 4.60 -8.68
C GLY A 51 4.78 3.65 -8.88
N TYR A 52 4.69 2.40 -8.45
CA TYR A 52 5.75 1.39 -8.67
C TYR A 52 5.76 0.87 -10.11
N SER A 53 4.59 0.70 -10.72
CA SER A 53 4.45 0.36 -12.15
C SER A 53 5.14 1.39 -13.05
N GLN A 54 4.93 2.68 -12.81
CA GLN A 54 5.59 3.77 -13.55
C GLN A 54 7.11 3.79 -13.36
N GLN A 55 7.63 3.21 -12.26
CA GLN A 55 9.05 3.06 -12.00
C GLN A 55 9.65 1.76 -12.56
N GLY A 56 8.83 0.90 -13.19
CA GLY A 56 9.27 -0.42 -13.68
C GLY A 56 9.55 -1.43 -12.57
N ARG A 57 8.95 -1.25 -11.38
CA ARG A 57 9.12 -2.13 -10.22
C ARG A 57 8.06 -3.23 -10.18
N ASP A 58 8.09 -4.09 -11.20
CA ASP A 58 7.17 -5.22 -11.32
C ASP A 58 7.33 -6.25 -10.19
N ASP A 59 8.54 -6.36 -9.63
CA ASP A 59 8.87 -7.12 -8.43
C ASP A 59 8.05 -6.67 -7.22
N VAL A 60 8.01 -5.35 -6.97
CA VAL A 60 7.23 -4.76 -5.88
C VAL A 60 5.74 -4.92 -6.13
N ASN A 61 5.29 -4.68 -7.36
CA ASN A 61 3.88 -4.85 -7.75
C ASN A 61 3.40 -6.28 -7.52
N GLN A 62 4.21 -7.29 -7.88
CA GLN A 62 3.86 -8.69 -7.64
C GLN A 62 3.83 -9.02 -6.15
N CYS A 63 4.78 -8.50 -5.37
CA CYS A 63 4.75 -8.63 -3.91
C CYS A 63 3.49 -7.98 -3.31
N MET A 64 3.11 -6.78 -3.75
CA MET A 64 1.89 -6.10 -3.29
C MET A 64 0.62 -6.94 -3.53
N VAL A 65 0.50 -7.57 -4.70
CA VAL A 65 -0.62 -8.46 -5.02
C VAL A 65 -0.66 -9.65 -4.05
N ASN A 66 0.48 -10.25 -3.75
CA ASN A 66 0.56 -11.34 -2.77
C ASN A 66 0.21 -10.86 -1.35
N LEU A 67 0.65 -9.66 -0.99
CA LEU A 67 0.49 -9.10 0.35
C LEU A 67 -0.96 -8.68 0.65
N PHE A 68 -1.65 -8.05 -0.31
CA PHE A 68 -2.97 -7.46 -0.11
C PHE A 68 -4.11 -8.18 -0.82
N LEU A 69 -3.87 -8.91 -1.92
CA LEU A 69 -4.94 -9.48 -2.74
C LEU A 69 -5.02 -11.00 -2.65
N THR A 70 -3.97 -11.66 -2.17
CA THR A 70 -3.93 -13.12 -2.05
C THR A 70 -4.35 -13.56 -0.66
N ALA A 71 -5.47 -14.27 -0.58
CA ALA A 71 -5.95 -14.85 0.67
C ALA A 71 -5.03 -16.01 1.11
N PRO A 72 -4.75 -16.16 2.42
CA PRO A 72 -3.99 -17.30 2.93
C PRO A 72 -4.69 -18.62 2.62
N THR A 73 -3.93 -19.70 2.44
CA THR A 73 -4.46 -21.06 2.21
C THR A 73 -5.29 -21.59 3.38
N SER A 74 -5.06 -21.07 4.59
CA SER A 74 -5.85 -21.34 5.80
C SER A 74 -7.19 -20.62 5.84
N GLY A 75 -7.50 -19.78 4.84
CA GLY A 75 -8.54 -18.77 4.92
C GLY A 75 -8.12 -17.58 5.79
N GLY A 76 -8.87 -16.48 5.68
CA GLY A 76 -8.63 -15.24 6.42
C GLY A 76 -8.33 -14.04 5.52
N LEU A 77 -8.02 -12.93 6.15
CA LEU A 77 -7.62 -11.71 5.45
C LEU A 77 -6.17 -11.81 4.97
N PRO A 78 -5.84 -11.22 3.81
CA PRO A 78 -4.46 -11.06 3.37
C PRO A 78 -3.61 -10.35 4.43
N VAL A 79 -2.32 -10.72 4.50
CA VAL A 79 -1.40 -10.25 5.54
C VAL A 79 -1.33 -8.73 5.61
N GLY A 80 -1.29 -8.06 4.46
CA GLY A 80 -1.27 -6.59 4.41
C GLY A 80 -2.51 -5.94 5.02
N TYR A 81 -3.69 -6.54 4.85
CA TYR A 81 -4.92 -6.04 5.49
C TYR A 81 -4.91 -6.29 7.01
N VAL A 82 -4.36 -7.41 7.46
CA VAL A 82 -4.22 -7.71 8.90
C VAL A 82 -3.30 -6.69 9.57
N GLU A 83 -2.13 -6.43 9.00
CA GLU A 83 -1.17 -5.47 9.53
C GLU A 83 -1.70 -4.02 9.48
N PHE A 84 -2.40 -3.68 8.40
CA PHE A 84 -3.12 -2.41 8.30
C PHE A 84 -4.12 -2.26 9.46
N ALA A 85 -4.97 -3.25 9.69
CA ALA A 85 -5.95 -3.22 10.77
C ALA A 85 -5.29 -3.11 12.16
N GLN A 86 -4.18 -3.80 12.40
CA GLN A 86 -3.41 -3.69 13.64
C GLN A 86 -2.83 -2.28 13.82
N THR A 87 -2.28 -1.70 12.76
CA THR A 87 -1.73 -0.33 12.78
C THR A 87 -2.84 0.68 13.11
N ILE A 88 -4.00 0.55 12.48
CA ILE A 88 -5.18 1.39 12.77
C ILE A 88 -5.62 1.22 14.24
N ALA A 89 -5.64 0.00 14.76
CA ALA A 89 -6.00 -0.26 16.16
C ALA A 89 -5.01 0.39 17.15
N LEU A 90 -3.71 0.31 16.87
CA LEU A 90 -2.67 0.96 17.68
C LEU A 90 -2.81 2.48 17.68
N LEU A 91 -3.03 3.07 16.50
CA LEU A 91 -3.24 4.52 16.37
C LEU A 91 -4.53 4.95 17.08
N ASN A 92 -5.59 4.14 17.04
CA ASN A 92 -6.83 4.42 17.77
C ASN A 92 -6.67 4.45 19.29
N GLN A 93 -5.71 3.68 19.84
CA GLN A 93 -5.43 3.59 21.27
C GLN A 93 -4.42 4.65 21.76
N SER A 94 -3.80 5.39 20.86
CA SER A 94 -2.78 6.38 21.20
C SER A 94 -3.42 7.69 21.67
N GLU A 95 -3.22 8.09 22.94
CA GLU A 95 -3.71 9.37 23.50
C GLU A 95 -3.06 10.59 22.82
N THR A 96 -1.83 10.43 22.33
CA THR A 96 -1.12 11.44 21.54
C THR A 96 -0.86 10.88 20.16
N LEU A 97 -1.66 11.32 19.20
CA LEU A 97 -1.37 11.08 17.80
C LEU A 97 -0.19 11.98 17.41
N PRO A 98 0.92 11.43 16.88
CA PRO A 98 2.06 12.25 16.47
C PRO A 98 1.58 13.32 15.48
N ALA A 99 2.10 14.55 15.62
CA ALA A 99 1.66 15.71 14.81
C ALA A 99 1.76 15.47 13.29
N ASN A 100 2.58 14.50 12.86
CA ASN A 100 2.56 13.89 11.54
C ASN A 100 1.74 12.60 11.60
N LEU A 101 0.41 12.74 11.61
CA LEU A 101 -0.49 11.62 11.42
C LEU A 101 -0.27 11.06 10.01
N PRO A 102 0.24 9.82 9.87
CA PRO A 102 0.46 9.26 8.54
C PRO A 102 -0.92 9.11 7.89
N SER A 103 -1.09 9.72 6.73
CA SER A 103 -2.28 9.49 5.91
C SER A 103 -2.48 8.00 5.69
N ILE A 104 -3.70 7.58 5.39
CA ILE A 104 -4.00 6.17 5.11
C ILE A 104 -3.09 5.63 4.01
N GLU A 105 -2.82 6.45 3.00
CA GLU A 105 -1.87 6.14 1.94
C GLU A 105 -0.45 5.94 2.46
N ARG A 106 0.01 6.74 3.42
CA ARG A 106 1.33 6.56 4.02
C ARG A 106 1.42 5.29 4.86
N ILE A 107 0.35 4.93 5.58
CA ILE A 107 0.30 3.68 6.34
C ILE A 107 0.43 2.48 5.38
N VAL A 108 -0.40 2.46 4.33
CA VAL A 108 -0.34 1.40 3.31
C VAL A 108 1.01 1.37 2.62
N PHE A 109 1.57 2.53 2.27
CA PHE A 109 2.90 2.64 1.67
C PHE A 109 3.99 2.05 2.58
N ASN A 110 3.96 2.35 3.88
CA ASN A 110 4.96 1.82 4.82
C ASN A 110 4.90 0.29 4.92
N ILE A 111 3.69 -0.28 4.94
CA ILE A 111 3.49 -1.75 4.93
C ILE A 111 4.10 -2.33 3.65
N VAL A 112 3.79 -1.75 2.48
CA VAL A 112 4.36 -2.17 1.20
C VAL A 112 5.88 -2.02 1.21
N SER A 113 6.43 -0.92 1.71
CA SER A 113 7.87 -0.68 1.76
C SER A 113 8.58 -1.74 2.61
N ALA A 114 8.06 -2.01 3.82
CA ALA A 114 8.65 -2.98 4.74
C ALA A 114 8.66 -4.40 4.18
N HIS A 115 7.59 -4.79 3.48
CA HIS A 115 7.43 -6.16 2.98
C HIS A 115 7.97 -6.40 1.57
N CYS A 116 7.88 -5.40 0.70
CA CYS A 116 8.14 -5.56 -0.73
C CYS A 116 9.35 -4.79 -1.24
N VAL A 117 9.88 -3.84 -0.47
CA VAL A 117 11.04 -3.02 -0.89
C VAL A 117 12.25 -3.30 -0.01
N GLU A 118 12.07 -3.37 1.31
CA GLU A 118 13.18 -3.55 2.27
C GLU A 118 13.56 -5.02 2.48
N GLN A 119 12.69 -5.99 2.14
CA GLN A 119 13.03 -7.42 2.26
C GLN A 119 14.15 -7.88 1.30
N ASP A 120 14.47 -7.10 0.26
CA ASP A 120 15.62 -7.37 -0.62
C ASP A 120 16.98 -7.10 0.05
N ILE A 121 17.02 -6.27 1.11
CA ILE A 121 18.29 -5.96 1.82
C ILE A 121 18.58 -7.02 2.91
N ALA A 122 17.56 -7.67 3.45
CA ALA A 122 17.73 -8.71 4.47
C ALA A 122 18.01 -10.11 3.90
N ASN A 123 17.71 -10.35 2.62
CA ASN A 123 17.87 -11.66 1.98
C ASN A 123 18.86 -11.70 0.80
N THR A 124 19.68 -10.65 0.60
CA THR A 124 20.82 -10.74 -0.33
C THR A 124 21.95 -11.54 0.34
N PRO A 125 22.36 -12.72 -0.18
CA PRO A 125 23.58 -13.39 0.27
C PRO A 125 24.81 -12.67 -0.33
N ASP A 126 24.98 -11.38 -0.03
CA ASP A 126 26.13 -10.58 -0.48
C ASP A 126 26.52 -9.55 0.59
N ALA A 127 26.58 -9.99 1.85
CA ALA A 127 27.59 -9.40 2.73
C ALA A 127 28.94 -9.91 2.21
N PRO A 128 29.86 -9.02 1.75
CA PRO A 128 31.19 -9.47 1.39
C PRO A 128 31.78 -10.10 2.65
N VAL A 129 32.18 -11.37 2.57
CA VAL A 129 33.05 -11.98 3.58
C VAL A 129 34.30 -11.11 3.58
N THR A 130 34.36 -10.18 4.53
CA THR A 130 35.59 -9.48 4.87
C THR A 130 36.50 -10.56 5.41
N THR A 131 37.38 -11.06 4.55
CA THR A 131 38.50 -11.87 5.01
C THR A 131 39.25 -11.05 6.06
N PRO A 132 39.58 -11.64 7.22
CA PRO A 132 40.43 -10.97 8.19
C PRO A 132 41.72 -10.51 7.49
N PRO A 133 42.23 -9.30 7.78
CA PRO A 133 43.47 -8.84 7.17
C PRO A 133 44.59 -9.83 7.49
N GLU A 134 45.33 -10.26 6.46
CA GLU A 134 46.50 -11.12 6.64
C GLU A 134 47.51 -10.45 7.60
N PRO A 135 48.14 -11.22 8.52
CA PRO A 135 49.18 -10.68 9.38
C PRO A 135 50.38 -10.21 8.54
N VAL A 136 50.72 -8.93 8.65
CA VAL A 136 51.92 -8.37 8.03
C VAL A 136 53.16 -9.03 8.66
N PRO A 137 54.09 -9.60 7.87
CA PRO A 137 55.32 -10.15 8.42
C PRO A 137 56.20 -9.03 9.01
N THR A 138 56.56 -9.19 10.28
CA THR A 138 57.49 -8.29 10.99
C THR A 138 58.91 -8.54 10.47
N PRO A 139 59.66 -7.52 10.01
CA PRO A 139 61.07 -7.69 9.67
C PRO A 139 61.90 -7.93 10.94
N GLY A 140 62.78 -8.94 10.88
CA GLY A 140 63.82 -9.18 11.89
C GLY A 140 65.04 -8.28 11.73
#